data_AF-A0A0L0BXB2-F1
#
_entry.id   AF-A0A0L0BXB2-F1
#
_cell.length_a   1.000
_cell.length_b   1.000
_cell.length_c   1.000
_cell.angle_alpha   90.00
_cell.angle_beta   90.00
_cell.angle_gamma   90.00
#
_symmetry.space_group_name_H-M   'P 1'
#
loop_
_entity.id
_entity.type
_entity.pdbx_description
1 polymer ?
#
loop_
_entity_poly.entity_id
_entity_poly.type
_entity_poly.pdbx_seq_one_letter_code
_entity_poly.pdbx_strand_id
1 'polypeptide(L)' 'KVSQTITRGGPRSQIAIPAQGMIEFRDALTDLLEDFGTNDGGFKGDLPEERHMKVDNKNFYFDIGQNNRGVYMRISE' A
#
# COMPACT_ATOMS: atom_id res chain seq x y z
N LYS A 1 3.76 6.79 -11.97
CA LYS A 1 3.47 7.84 -10.97
C LYS A 1 2.08 7.60 -10.39
N VAL A 2 1.96 7.52 -9.07
CA VAL A 2 0.69 7.40 -8.36
C VAL A 2 0.50 8.67 -7.53
N SER A 3 -0.70 9.22 -7.50
CA SER A 3 -1.00 10.45 -6.75
C SER A 3 -2.28 10.26 -5.96
N GLN A 4 -2.20 10.51 -4.66
CA GLN A 4 -3.35 10.52 -3.76
C GLN A 4 -3.80 11.96 -3.52
N THR A 5 -5.10 12.18 -3.57
CA THR A 5 -5.74 13.46 -3.29
C THR A 5 -6.87 13.24 -2.30
N ILE A 6 -6.90 14.03 -1.22
CA ILE A 6 -7.96 13.96 -0.22
C ILE A 6 -9.09 14.89 -0.66
N THR A 7 -10.32 14.38 -0.70
CA THR A 7 -11.51 15.19 -0.98
C THR A 7 -11.65 16.26 0.11
N ARG A 8 -11.75 17.54 -0.29
CA ARG A 8 -11.77 18.76 0.56
C ARG A 8 -10.40 19.41 0.88
N GLY A 9 -9.49 19.48 -0.10
CA GLY A 9 -8.34 20.38 -0.04
C GLY A 9 -7.22 19.95 0.91
N GLY A 10 -7.20 18.68 1.30
CA GLY A 10 -6.10 18.11 2.08
C GLY A 10 -4.79 17.98 1.28
N PRO A 11 -3.68 17.67 1.96
CA PRO A 11 -2.37 17.52 1.32
C PRO A 11 -2.41 16.44 0.23
N ARG A 12 -1.71 16.72 -0.89
CA ARG A 12 -1.50 15.77 -1.98
C ARG A 12 -0.20 15.01 -1.71
N SER A 13 -0.23 13.69 -1.80
CA SER A 13 0.96 12.85 -1.77
C SER A 13 1.13 12.15 -3.11
N GLN A 14 2.38 11.92 -3.53
CA GLN A 14 2.68 11.22 -4.77
C GLN A 14 3.93 10.35 -4.61
N ILE A 15 3.94 9.21 -5.30
CA ILE A 15 5.10 8.32 -5.42
C ILE A 15 5.40 8.05 -6.89
N ALA A 16 6.67 7.83 -7.20
CA ALA A 16 7.12 7.55 -8.56
C ALA A 16 7.84 6.19 -8.59
N ILE A 17 7.07 5.17 -8.96
CA ILE A 17 7.53 3.79 -9.13
C ILE A 17 8.20 3.66 -10.52
N PRO A 18 9.45 3.20 -10.59
CA PRO A 18 10.12 2.89 -11.87
C PRO A 18 9.39 1.77 -12.62
N ALA A 19 9.36 1.85 -13.95
CA ALA A 19 8.67 0.85 -14.78
C ALA A 19 9.21 -0.59 -14.57
N GLN A 20 10.51 -0.71 -14.29
CA GLN A 20 11.19 -1.99 -14.08
C GLN A 20 10.64 -2.77 -12.88
N GLY A 21 10.23 -2.08 -11.81
CA GLY A 21 9.67 -2.71 -10.61
C GLY A 21 8.14 -2.86 -10.61
N MET A 22 7.46 -2.56 -11.73
CA MET A 22 5.99 -2.58 -11.78
C MET A 22 5.41 -4.00 -11.67
N ILE A 23 6.12 -5.02 -12.15
CA ILE A 23 5.68 -6.41 -12.03
C ILE A 23 5.79 -6.85 -10.57
N GLU A 24 6.95 -6.65 -9.94
CA GLU A 24 7.16 -6.95 -8.52
C GLU A 24 6.17 -6.20 -7.63
N PHE A 25 5.92 -4.93 -7.93
CA PHE A 25 4.92 -4.11 -7.24
C PHE A 25 3.51 -4.72 -7.37
N ARG A 26 3.13 -5.18 -8.57
CA ARG A 26 1.83 -5.84 -8.80
C ARG A 26 1.74 -7.15 -8.03
N ASP A 27 2.78 -7.97 -8.07
CA ASP A 27 2.79 -9.28 -7.42
C ASP A 27 2.70 -9.12 -5.90
N ALA A 28 3.47 -8.18 -5.32
CA ALA A 28 3.39 -7.86 -3.89
C ALA A 28 1.99 -7.37 -3.46
N LEU A 29 1.31 -6.57 -4.30
CA LEU A 29 -0.08 -6.17 -4.04
C LEU A 29 -1.06 -7.34 -4.18
N THR A 30 -0.81 -8.27 -5.10
CA THR A 30 -1.69 -9.41 -5.35
C THR A 30 -1.69 -10.34 -4.14
N ASP A 31 -0.51 -10.71 -3.64
CA ASP A 31 -0.37 -11.49 -2.41
C ASP A 31 -1.11 -10.84 -1.23
N LEU A 32 -0.94 -9.53 -1.03
CA LEU A 32 -1.59 -8.79 0.06
C LEU A 32 -3.11 -8.77 -0.08
N LEU A 33 -3.64 -8.72 -1.29
CA LEU A 33 -5.07 -8.75 -1.54
C LEU A 33 -5.66 -10.16 -1.40
N GLU A 34 -4.91 -11.21 -1.70
CA GLU A 34 -5.33 -12.58 -1.44
C GLU A 34 -5.43 -12.84 0.07
N ASP A 35 -4.45 -12.39 0.84
CA ASP A 35 -4.40 -12.58 2.29
C ASP A 35 -5.40 -11.67 3.05
N PHE A 36 -5.62 -10.42 2.60
CA PHE A 36 -6.36 -9.40 3.37
C PHE A 36 -7.49 -8.69 2.60
N GLY A 37 -7.71 -8.99 1.34
CA GLY A 37 -8.71 -8.34 0.48
C GLY A 37 -10.13 -8.91 0.59
N THR A 38 -10.37 -9.91 1.44
CA THR A 38 -11.65 -10.64 1.49
C THR A 38 -12.61 -10.11 2.58
N ASN A 39 -13.55 -9.30 2.08
CA ASN A 39 -14.99 -9.15 2.40
C ASN A 39 -15.61 -8.68 3.72
N ASP A 40 -14.94 -8.55 4.86
CA ASP A 40 -15.76 -8.31 6.08
C ASP A 40 -15.65 -6.90 6.69
N GLY A 41 -14.82 -6.01 6.12
CA GLY A 41 -14.82 -4.57 6.47
C GLY A 41 -14.59 -4.24 7.96
N GLY A 42 -14.18 -5.23 8.75
CA GLY A 42 -14.18 -5.20 10.22
C GLY A 42 -13.01 -5.98 10.80
N PHE A 43 -11.82 -5.83 10.23
CA PHE A 43 -10.65 -6.63 10.62
C PHE A 43 -10.38 -6.48 12.14
N LYS A 44 -10.41 -7.57 12.89
CA LYS A 44 -10.09 -7.65 14.32
C LYS A 44 -9.15 -8.85 14.53
N GLY A 45 -8.03 -8.83 13.81
CA GLY A 45 -6.97 -9.82 13.90
C GLY A 45 -5.60 -9.16 13.77
N ASP A 46 -4.53 -9.96 13.82
CA ASP A 46 -3.18 -9.46 13.63
C ASP A 46 -3.00 -8.98 12.18
N LEU A 47 -2.50 -7.74 12.03
CA LEU A 47 -2.16 -7.18 10.73
C LEU A 47 -0.95 -7.91 10.15
N PRO A 48 -0.80 -7.99 8.82
CA PRO A 48 0.38 -8.59 8.22
C PRO A 48 1.64 -7.83 8.59
N GLU A 49 2.76 -8.55 8.50
CA GLU A 49 4.07 -7.92 8.57
C GLU A 49 4.26 -6.92 7.43
N GLU A 50 5.02 -5.87 7.75
CA GLU A 50 5.45 -4.87 6.77
C GLU A 50 6.24 -5.54 5.63
N ARG A 51 5.96 -5.12 4.39
CA ARG A 51 6.73 -5.54 3.23
C ARG A 51 7.56 -4.37 2.72
N HIS A 52 8.72 -4.67 2.14
CA HIS A 52 9.52 -3.66 1.45
C HIS A 52 9.99 -4.18 0.10
N MET A 53 10.15 -3.27 -0.85
CA MET A 53 10.63 -3.54 -2.20
C MET A 53 11.69 -2.51 -2.55
N LYS A 54 12.81 -2.95 -3.11
CA LYS A 54 13.84 -2.05 -3.65
C LYS A 54 13.82 -2.11 -5.16
N VAL A 55 13.67 -0.96 -5.80
CA VAL A 55 13.73 -0.82 -7.25
C VAL A 55 14.72 0.29 -7.58
N ASP A 56 15.77 -0.07 -8.32
CA ASP A 56 16.93 0.78 -8.57
C ASP A 56 17.53 1.34 -7.27
N ASN A 57 17.46 2.66 -7.09
CA ASN A 57 17.95 3.37 -5.92
C ASN A 57 16.82 3.87 -5.01
N LYS A 58 15.61 3.32 -5.14
CA LYS A 58 14.44 3.64 -4.34
C LYS A 58 14.01 2.45 -3.50
N ASN A 59 13.62 2.70 -2.25
CA ASN A 59 12.99 1.73 -1.39
C ASN A 59 11.52 2.09 -1.26
N PHE A 60 10.65 1.09 -1.30
CA PHE A 60 9.23 1.27 -1.07
C PHE A 60 8.82 0.39 0.11
N TYR A 61 8.13 0.96 1.08
CA TYR A 61 7.61 0.24 2.24
C TYR A 61 6.09 0.20 2.16
N PHE A 62 5.54 -0.97 2.45
CA PHE A 62 4.12 -1.28 2.40
C PHE A 62 3.68 -1.68 3.80
N ASP A 63 3.01 -0.74 4.48
CA ASP A 63 2.50 -0.96 5.82
C ASP A 63 0.99 -1.14 5.74
N ILE A 64 0.48 -2.21 6.34
CA ILE A 64 -0.97 -2.35 6.54
C ILE A 64 -1.31 -1.75 7.90
N GLY A 65 -2.25 -0.82 7.91
CA GLY A 65 -2.74 -0.17 9.11
C GLY A 65 -4.25 -0.30 9.22
N GLN A 66 -4.75 -0.02 10.41
CA GLN A 66 -6.18 -0.01 10.68
C GLN A 66 -6.58 1.26 11.44
N ASN A 67 -7.72 1.84 11.08
CA ASN A 67 -8.34 2.93 11.83
C ASN A 67 -9.87 2.77 11.86
N ASN A 68 -10.57 3.75 12.43
CA ASN A 68 -12.03 3.72 12.57
C ASN A 68 -12.80 3.66 11.24
N ARG A 69 -12.13 3.87 10.10
CA ARG A 69 -12.72 3.79 8.75
C ARG A 69 -12.47 2.43 8.08
N GLY A 70 -11.67 1.56 8.71
CA GLY A 70 -11.30 0.25 8.19
C GLY A 70 -9.78 0.06 8.07
N VAL A 71 -9.40 -0.95 7.29
CA VAL A 71 -8.02 -1.29 6.97
C VAL A 71 -7.55 -0.44 5.79
N TYR A 72 -6.29 -0.02 5.82
CA TYR A 72 -5.65 0.74 4.75
C TYR A 72 -4.22 0.26 4.55
N MET A 73 -3.70 0.49 3.34
CA MET A 73 -2.28 0.33 3.03
C MET A 73 -1.63 1.71 2.95
N ARG A 74 -0.50 1.89 3.64
CA ARG A 74 0.40 3.03 3.48
C ARG A 74 1.59 2.59 2.63
N ILE A 75 1.82 3.30 1.54
CA ILE A 75 3.01 3.13 0.72
C ILE A 75 3.90 4.35 0.92
N SER A 76 5.14 4.13 1.35
CA SER A 76 6.16 5.18 1.50
C SER A 76 7.37 4.90 0.63
N GLU A 77 7.99 5.95 0.11
CA GLU A 77 9.25 5.96 -0.65
C GLU A 77 10.37 6.53 0.23
#